data_AF-A0A497AKJ2-F1
#
_entry.id   AF-A0A497AKJ2-F1
#
_cell.length_a   1.000
_cell.length_b   1.000
_cell.length_c   1.000
_cell.angle_alpha   90.00
_cell.angle_beta   90.00
_cell.angle_gamma   90.00
#
_symmetry.space_group_name_H-M   'P 1'
#
loop_
_entity.id
_entity.type
_entity.pdbx_description
1 polymer ?
#
loop_
_entity_poly.entity_id
_entity_poly.type
_entity_poly.pdbx_seq_one_letter_code
_entity_poly.pdbx_strand_id
1 'polypeptide(L)'
;MVVAAGNSPEESSVAHMISVPLAGRFKIMRISPTTVDKWYQWIKKKHGDQWDKSVYAFLKRFESEGYLLKLPRDNETLEQYGNPFSWERLGVDLYEGFDTLDDIIGWVGGELGQKFYAFRKVKVDIEDLIRKPELFNTLDLDGQYMAVTMLASWLTDKAKKKNAARQIAKSFPLIDQICEISRDLLVVCCMMLNKKTLTTFLRELFKWNKDYSELLDRIFLQLKKEITRSY
;
A
#
# COMPACT_ATOMS: atom_id res chain seq x y z
N MET A 1 23.61 -27.78 5.42
CA MET A 1 22.83 -27.20 4.30
C MET A 1 23.59 -26.00 3.80
N VAL A 2 23.88 -25.91 2.50
CA VAL A 2 24.53 -24.75 1.89
C VAL A 2 23.47 -23.98 1.11
N VAL A 3 23.36 -22.68 1.35
CA VAL A 3 22.43 -21.78 0.67
C VAL A 3 23.26 -20.66 0.05
N ALA A 4 23.05 -20.41 -1.24
CA ALA A 4 23.62 -19.28 -1.96
C ALA A 4 22.47 -18.44 -2.52
N ALA A 5 22.59 -17.12 -2.42
CA ALA A 5 21.62 -16.17 -2.94
C ALA A 5 22.38 -15.04 -3.64
N GLY A 6 21.85 -14.59 -4.76
CA GLY A 6 22.42 -13.51 -5.56
C GLY A 6 21.39 -13.01 -6.56
N ASN A 7 21.61 -11.80 -7.06
CA ASN A 7 20.79 -11.23 -8.12
C ASN A 7 21.09 -11.92 -9.44
N SER A 8 20.14 -11.87 -10.37
CA SER A 8 20.41 -12.30 -11.74
C SER A 8 21.38 -11.34 -12.46
N PRO A 9 22.11 -11.81 -13.48
CA PRO A 9 22.99 -10.94 -14.27
C PRO A 9 22.26 -9.76 -14.93
N GLU A 10 20.96 -9.90 -15.18
CA GLU A 10 20.10 -8.83 -15.71
C GLU A 10 19.78 -7.75 -14.67
N GLU A 11 19.85 -8.08 -13.38
CA GLU A 11 19.54 -7.20 -12.26
C GLU A 11 20.79 -6.57 -11.63
N SER A 12 21.99 -7.11 -11.91
CA SER A 12 23.23 -6.70 -11.26
C SER A 12 24.44 -6.93 -12.16
N SER A 13 25.18 -5.86 -12.45
CA SER A 13 26.39 -5.88 -13.29
C SER A 13 27.52 -6.77 -12.76
N VAL A 14 27.60 -6.94 -11.44
CA VAL A 14 28.60 -7.80 -10.78
C VAL A 14 28.13 -9.26 -10.65
N ALA A 15 26.89 -9.57 -11.06
CA ALA A 15 26.37 -10.93 -11.02
C ALA A 15 26.77 -11.71 -12.28
N HIS A 16 27.22 -12.94 -12.08
CA HIS A 16 27.63 -13.84 -13.15
C HIS A 16 26.81 -15.12 -13.13
N MET A 17 26.67 -15.74 -14.30
CA MET A 17 26.06 -17.06 -14.40
C MET A 17 26.88 -18.08 -13.61
N ILE A 18 26.17 -18.89 -12.84
CA ILE A 18 26.72 -20.07 -12.16
C ILE A 18 27.19 -21.08 -13.23
N SER A 19 28.36 -21.70 -13.02
CA SER A 19 28.88 -22.71 -13.93
C SER A 19 27.97 -23.95 -13.99
N VAL A 20 27.85 -24.56 -15.17
CA VAL A 20 26.99 -25.74 -15.40
C VAL A 20 27.26 -26.89 -14.41
N PRO A 21 28.51 -27.26 -14.07
CA PRO A 21 28.77 -28.32 -13.10
C PRO A 21 28.28 -27.97 -11.69
N LEU A 22 28.30 -26.70 -11.32
CA LEU A 22 27.78 -26.24 -10.04
C LEU A 22 26.25 -26.18 -10.09
N ALA A 23 25.65 -25.72 -11.19
CA ALA A 23 24.20 -25.68 -11.36
C ALA A 23 23.56 -27.07 -11.17
N GLY A 24 24.19 -28.12 -11.69
CA GLY A 24 23.75 -29.51 -11.49
C GLY A 24 23.80 -30.02 -10.04
N ARG A 25 24.38 -29.25 -9.11
CA ARG A 25 24.49 -29.58 -7.68
C ARG A 25 23.57 -28.71 -6.80
N PHE A 26 22.91 -27.71 -7.37
CA PHE A 26 22.00 -26.82 -6.65
C PHE A 26 20.55 -26.99 -7.11
N LYS A 27 19.62 -26.94 -6.16
CA LYS A 27 18.22 -26.61 -6.47
C LYS A 27 18.13 -25.10 -6.69
N ILE A 28 18.09 -24.66 -7.94
CA ILE A 28 18.00 -23.24 -8.30
C ILE A 28 16.53 -22.81 -8.22
N MET A 29 16.25 -21.77 -7.43
CA MET A 29 14.92 -21.17 -7.29
C MET A 29 15.02 -19.71 -7.71
N ARG A 30 14.19 -19.30 -8.68
CA ARG A 30 14.05 -17.88 -9.05
C ARG A 30 12.98 -17.25 -8.17
N ILE A 31 13.32 -16.14 -7.55
CA ILE A 31 12.41 -15.39 -6.69
C ILE A 31 11.94 -14.17 -7.46
N SER A 32 10.64 -14.10 -7.74
CA SER A 32 10.05 -12.92 -8.37
C SER A 32 9.95 -11.75 -7.38
N PRO A 33 9.94 -10.50 -7.87
CA PRO A 33 9.67 -9.33 -7.04
C PRO A 33 8.35 -9.48 -6.26
N THR A 34 8.32 -8.94 -5.04
CA THR A 34 7.09 -8.91 -4.23
C THR A 34 6.06 -7.99 -4.85
N THR A 35 4.77 -8.26 -4.62
CA THR A 35 3.68 -7.33 -4.99
C THR A 35 3.53 -6.24 -3.93
N VAL A 36 2.85 -5.14 -4.27
CA VAL A 36 2.57 -4.03 -3.33
C VAL A 36 1.79 -4.53 -2.11
N ASP A 37 0.79 -5.39 -2.32
CA ASP A 37 0.00 -5.93 -1.22
C ASP A 37 0.80 -6.89 -0.33
N LYS A 38 1.68 -7.73 -0.90
CA LYS A 38 2.56 -8.60 -0.10
C LYS A 38 3.57 -7.78 0.71
N TRP A 39 4.14 -6.74 0.11
CA TRP A 39 5.01 -5.79 0.80
C TRP A 39 4.26 -5.09 1.94
N TYR A 40 3.02 -4.65 1.69
CA TYR A 40 2.15 -4.06 2.71
C TYR A 40 1.89 -4.99 3.90
N GLN A 41 1.59 -6.27 3.64
CA GLN A 41 1.41 -7.25 4.72
C GLN A 41 2.69 -7.42 5.54
N TRP A 42 3.84 -7.42 4.88
CA TRP A 42 5.13 -7.58 5.54
C TRP A 42 5.47 -6.37 6.42
N ILE A 43 5.35 -5.13 5.91
CA ILE A 43 5.65 -3.92 6.68
C ILE A 43 4.69 -3.77 7.87
N LYS A 44 3.39 -4.07 7.68
CA LYS A 44 2.40 -4.10 8.75
C LYS A 44 2.73 -5.14 9.82
N LYS A 45 3.19 -6.33 9.43
CA LYS A 45 3.61 -7.37 10.39
C LYS A 45 4.85 -6.94 11.17
N LYS A 46 5.81 -6.28 10.51
CA LYS A 46 7.10 -5.89 11.09
C LYS A 46 6.99 -4.68 12.03
N HIS A 47 6.30 -3.63 11.60
CA HIS A 47 6.26 -2.33 12.29
C HIS A 47 4.88 -1.98 12.88
N GLY A 48 3.86 -2.80 12.65
CA GLY A 48 2.51 -2.51 13.13
C GLY A 48 1.94 -1.23 12.50
N ASP A 49 1.63 -0.25 13.34
CA ASP A 49 1.13 1.08 12.94
C ASP A 49 2.24 2.16 12.95
N GLN A 50 3.52 1.81 13.18
CA GLN A 50 4.66 2.75 13.28
C GLN A 50 5.31 3.05 11.92
N TRP A 51 4.51 3.44 10.94
CA TRP A 51 4.97 3.85 9.60
C TRP A 51 3.86 4.65 8.87
N ASP A 52 4.24 5.49 7.91
CA ASP A 52 3.32 6.35 7.16
C ASP A 52 2.60 5.55 6.04
N LYS A 53 1.29 5.39 6.20
CA LYS A 53 0.42 4.61 5.29
C LYS A 53 0.25 5.26 3.91
N SER A 54 0.61 6.54 3.74
CA SER A 54 0.60 7.19 2.43
C SER A 54 1.58 6.54 1.45
N VAL A 55 2.64 5.89 1.94
CA VAL A 55 3.55 5.10 1.10
C VAL A 55 2.80 3.95 0.41
N TYR A 56 1.97 3.20 1.14
CA TYR A 56 1.17 2.15 0.54
C TYR A 56 0.12 2.70 -0.43
N ALA A 57 -0.54 3.80 -0.07
CA ALA A 57 -1.51 4.46 -0.94
C ALA A 57 -0.89 4.87 -2.29
N PHE A 58 0.29 5.48 -2.25
CA PHE A 58 1.05 5.85 -3.44
C PHE A 58 1.45 4.63 -4.27
N LEU A 59 2.06 3.62 -3.63
CA LEU A 59 2.49 2.42 -4.34
C LEU A 59 1.31 1.66 -4.95
N LYS A 60 0.15 1.65 -4.30
CA LYS A 60 -1.07 1.03 -4.83
C LYS A 60 -1.64 1.83 -6.00
N ARG A 61 -1.67 3.17 -5.88
CA ARG A 61 -2.10 4.08 -6.94
C ARG A 61 -1.28 3.92 -8.22
N PHE A 62 0.03 3.70 -8.10
CA PHE A 62 0.96 3.53 -9.20
C PHE A 62 1.45 2.08 -9.35
N GLU A 63 0.63 1.10 -8.95
CA GLU A 63 1.03 -0.32 -8.97
C GLU A 63 1.36 -0.79 -10.39
N SER A 64 0.59 -0.34 -11.40
CA SER A 64 0.83 -0.65 -12.82
C SER A 64 2.15 -0.08 -13.35
N GLU A 65 2.71 0.92 -12.69
CA GLU A 65 3.98 1.55 -13.07
C GLU A 65 5.20 0.85 -12.47
N GLY A 66 4.98 -0.12 -11.57
CA GLY A 66 6.07 -0.89 -10.96
C GLY A 66 6.94 -0.11 -9.97
N TYR A 67 6.43 0.98 -9.38
CA TYR A 67 7.25 1.87 -8.52
C TYR A 67 7.79 1.22 -7.24
N LEU A 68 7.23 0.08 -6.83
CA LEU A 68 7.77 -0.70 -5.71
C LEU A 68 9.20 -1.20 -5.98
N LEU A 69 9.54 -1.51 -7.24
CA LEU A 69 10.88 -1.91 -7.65
C LEU A 69 11.20 -1.32 -9.03
N LYS A 70 11.95 -0.21 -9.05
CA LYS A 70 12.55 0.35 -10.25
C LYS A 70 14.05 0.12 -10.23
N LEU A 71 14.53 -0.83 -11.01
CA LEU A 71 15.97 -1.03 -11.16
C LEU A 71 16.61 0.23 -11.75
N PRO A 72 17.80 0.63 -11.23
CA PRO A 72 18.54 1.76 -11.81
C PRO A 72 18.93 1.44 -13.25
N ARG A 73 19.01 2.48 -14.09
CA ARG A 73 19.45 2.33 -15.48
C ARG A 73 20.96 2.13 -15.58
N ASP A 74 21.68 2.80 -14.69
CA ASP A 74 23.14 2.77 -14.62
C ASP A 74 23.60 1.76 -13.56
N ASN A 75 24.74 1.12 -13.83
CA ASN A 75 25.32 0.11 -12.94
C ASN A 75 25.94 0.71 -11.68
N GLU A 76 26.25 2.00 -11.71
CA GLU A 76 26.81 2.78 -10.61
C GLU A 76 26.05 4.10 -10.53
N THR A 77 25.64 4.50 -9.33
CA THR A 77 24.86 5.72 -9.12
C THR A 77 25.13 6.28 -7.72
N LEU A 78 24.98 7.60 -7.57
CA LEU A 78 24.98 8.30 -6.29
C LEU A 78 23.56 8.47 -5.73
N GLU A 79 22.55 8.13 -6.51
CA GLU A 79 21.15 8.23 -6.13
C GLU A 79 20.61 6.88 -5.67
N GLN A 80 19.81 6.90 -4.60
CA GLN A 80 18.98 5.76 -4.25
C GLN A 80 17.87 5.56 -5.29
N TYR A 81 17.21 4.40 -5.24
CA TYR A 81 16.11 4.06 -6.13
C TYR A 81 14.98 3.34 -5.38
N GLY A 82 13.79 3.35 -5.98
CA GLY A 82 12.62 2.69 -5.43
C GLY A 82 12.80 1.17 -5.40
N ASN A 83 12.85 0.60 -4.20
CA ASN A 83 12.87 -0.82 -3.94
C ASN A 83 12.12 -1.10 -2.62
N PRO A 84 11.72 -2.35 -2.33
CA PRO A 84 10.96 -2.67 -1.12
C PRO A 84 11.59 -2.20 0.20
N PHE A 85 12.93 -2.18 0.27
CA PHE A 85 13.67 -1.72 1.44
C PHE A 85 13.65 -0.20 1.55
N SER A 86 13.91 0.55 0.47
CA SER A 86 13.87 2.01 0.52
C SER A 86 12.48 2.54 0.84
N TRP A 87 11.42 1.94 0.28
CA TRP A 87 10.05 2.29 0.62
C TRP A 87 9.69 1.98 2.08
N GLU A 88 10.22 0.89 2.64
CA GLU A 88 10.07 0.60 4.07
C GLU A 88 10.73 1.68 4.92
N ARG A 89 11.98 2.04 4.61
CA ARG A 89 12.73 3.05 5.35
C ARG A 89 12.05 4.41 5.29
N LEU A 90 11.62 4.82 4.10
CA LEU A 90 10.85 6.02 3.92
C LEU A 90 9.58 6.03 4.78
N GLY A 91 8.82 4.93 4.81
CA GLY A 91 7.61 4.84 5.62
C GLY A 91 7.86 5.01 7.12
N VAL A 92 8.96 4.47 7.63
CA VAL A 92 9.36 4.61 9.05
C VAL A 92 9.83 6.04 9.33
N ASP A 93 10.70 6.59 8.50
CA ASP A 93 11.24 7.95 8.66
C ASP A 93 10.14 9.02 8.65
N LEU A 94 9.17 8.89 7.73
CA LEU A 94 8.00 9.77 7.69
C LEU A 94 7.17 9.72 8.97
N TYR A 95 7.04 8.54 9.58
CA TYR A 95 6.32 8.37 10.84
C TYR A 95 7.08 9.01 12.02
N GLU A 96 8.41 9.00 11.98
CA GLU A 96 9.27 9.67 12.95
C GLU A 96 9.35 11.20 12.74
N GLY A 97 8.82 11.70 11.63
CA GLY A 97 8.72 13.13 11.32
C GLY A 97 9.76 13.65 10.33
N PHE A 98 10.54 12.78 9.69
CA PHE A 98 11.45 13.14 8.60
C PHE A 98 10.68 13.18 7.28
N ASP A 99 10.17 14.35 6.92
CA ASP A 99 9.22 14.51 5.82
C ASP A 99 9.60 15.57 4.78
N THR A 100 10.84 16.05 4.81
CA THR A 100 11.34 16.98 3.80
C THR A 100 11.47 16.30 2.44
N LEU A 101 11.49 17.09 1.37
CA LEU A 101 11.70 16.55 0.03
C LEU A 101 13.05 15.84 -0.08
N ASP A 102 14.08 16.36 0.58
CA ASP A 102 15.42 15.77 0.57
C ASP A 102 15.45 14.43 1.31
N ASP A 103 14.75 14.30 2.44
CA ASP A 103 14.61 13.01 3.15
C ASP A 103 13.94 11.95 2.26
N ILE A 104 12.87 12.36 1.56
CA ILE A 104 12.14 11.49 0.65
C ILE A 104 13.02 11.05 -0.53
N ILE A 105 13.67 12.01 -1.20
CA ILE A 105 14.55 11.74 -2.35
C ILE A 105 15.74 10.87 -1.90
N GLY A 106 16.26 11.10 -0.71
CA GLY A 106 17.36 10.32 -0.12
C GLY A 106 17.06 8.83 -0.04
N TRP A 107 15.79 8.42 0.07
CA TRP A 107 15.41 7.01 0.08
C TRP A 107 15.03 6.46 -1.29
N VAL A 108 14.24 7.17 -2.08
CA VAL A 108 13.60 6.57 -3.28
C VAL A 108 14.12 7.15 -4.61
N GLY A 109 15.05 8.09 -4.55
CA GLY A 109 15.63 8.77 -5.72
C GLY A 109 14.81 9.97 -6.18
N GLY A 110 15.40 10.80 -7.05
CA GLY A 110 14.83 12.08 -7.45
C GLY A 110 13.45 11.97 -8.13
N GLU A 111 13.32 11.06 -9.11
CA GLU A 111 12.08 10.91 -9.88
C GLU A 111 10.90 10.47 -9.01
N LEU A 112 11.08 9.39 -8.25
CA LEU A 112 10.01 8.82 -7.42
C LEU A 112 9.75 9.71 -6.20
N GLY A 113 10.79 10.32 -5.63
CA GLY A 113 10.66 11.20 -4.48
C GLY A 113 9.82 12.43 -4.79
N GLN A 114 10.04 13.08 -5.94
CA GLN A 114 9.22 14.21 -6.37
C GLN A 114 7.76 13.82 -6.59
N LYS A 115 7.51 12.68 -7.26
CA LYS A 115 6.15 12.17 -7.48
C LYS A 115 5.43 11.86 -6.17
N PHE A 116 6.11 11.19 -5.23
CA PHE A 116 5.56 10.88 -3.93
C PHE A 116 5.29 12.13 -3.09
N TYR A 117 6.21 13.10 -3.11
CA TYR A 117 6.04 14.37 -2.41
C TYR A 117 4.84 15.17 -2.95
N ALA A 118 4.67 15.22 -4.28
CA ALA A 118 3.50 15.83 -4.90
C ALA A 118 2.20 15.12 -4.49
N PHE A 119 2.19 13.78 -4.50
CA PHE A 119 1.06 12.97 -4.06
C PHE A 119 0.65 13.28 -2.62
N ARG A 120 1.61 13.42 -1.69
CA ARG A 120 1.32 13.80 -0.28
C ARG A 120 0.75 15.22 -0.12
N LYS A 121 1.00 16.11 -1.07
CA LYS A 121 0.47 17.49 -1.07
C LYS A 121 -0.95 17.61 -1.61
N VAL A 122 -1.53 16.52 -2.14
CA VAL A 122 -2.92 16.52 -2.60
C VAL A 122 -3.83 16.88 -1.42
N LYS A 123 -4.50 18.02 -1.54
CA LYS A 123 -5.38 18.54 -0.48
C LYS A 123 -6.72 17.85 -0.55
N VAL A 124 -6.98 16.98 0.42
CA VAL A 124 -8.29 16.36 0.62
C VAL A 124 -8.77 16.71 2.03
N ASP A 125 -10.01 17.18 2.15
CA ASP A 125 -10.66 17.33 3.45
C ASP A 125 -11.61 16.16 3.68
N ILE A 126 -11.17 15.21 4.50
CA ILE A 126 -11.97 14.02 4.78
C ILE A 126 -13.25 14.33 5.56
N GLU A 127 -13.26 15.36 6.40
CA GLU A 127 -14.47 15.72 7.16
C GLU A 127 -15.50 16.37 6.22
N ASP A 128 -15.07 17.14 5.20
CA ASP A 128 -15.97 17.66 4.16
C ASP A 128 -16.51 16.53 3.28
N LEU A 129 -15.67 15.59 2.85
CA LEU A 129 -16.12 14.41 2.09
C LEU A 129 -17.13 13.56 2.86
N ILE A 130 -16.97 13.40 4.18
CA ILE A 130 -17.94 12.67 5.01
C ILE A 130 -19.28 13.42 5.10
N ARG A 131 -19.26 14.76 5.07
CA ARG A 131 -20.48 15.59 5.09
C ARG A 131 -21.15 15.69 3.72
N LYS A 132 -20.36 15.68 2.65
CA LYS A 132 -20.77 15.81 1.25
C LYS A 132 -20.08 14.72 0.40
N PRO A 133 -20.54 13.46 0.51
CA PRO A 133 -19.97 12.32 -0.20
C PRO A 133 -19.80 12.51 -1.71
N GLU A 134 -20.70 13.24 -2.34
CA GLU A 134 -20.72 13.52 -3.77
C GLU A 134 -19.46 14.22 -4.28
N LEU A 135 -18.76 14.96 -3.40
CA LEU A 135 -17.50 15.61 -3.74
C LEU A 135 -16.38 14.61 -4.07
N PHE A 136 -16.50 13.36 -3.61
CA PHE A 136 -15.54 12.30 -3.93
C PHE A 136 -15.42 12.07 -5.45
N ASN A 137 -16.52 12.20 -6.19
CA ASN A 137 -16.55 12.07 -7.65
C ASN A 137 -15.76 13.16 -8.38
N THR A 138 -15.49 14.29 -7.71
CA THR A 138 -14.73 15.41 -8.28
C THR A 138 -13.22 15.26 -8.11
N LEU A 139 -12.78 14.32 -7.28
CA LEU A 139 -11.37 14.06 -7.05
C LEU A 139 -10.77 13.28 -8.22
N ASP A 140 -9.56 13.66 -8.60
CA ASP A 140 -8.72 12.84 -9.46
C ASP A 140 -8.28 11.55 -8.75
N LEU A 141 -7.68 10.62 -9.49
CA LEU A 141 -7.30 9.32 -8.93
C LEU A 141 -6.35 9.46 -7.74
N ASP A 142 -5.43 10.42 -7.77
CA ASP A 142 -4.49 10.65 -6.67
C ASP A 142 -5.24 11.14 -5.41
N GLY A 143 -6.17 12.08 -5.58
CA GLY A 143 -7.08 12.54 -4.54
C GLY A 143 -7.97 11.43 -3.97
N GLN A 144 -8.46 10.51 -4.81
CA GLN A 144 -9.26 9.36 -4.35
C GLN A 144 -8.45 8.41 -3.45
N TYR A 145 -7.22 8.09 -3.83
CA TYR A 145 -6.34 7.25 -3.00
C TYR A 145 -5.92 7.96 -1.71
N MET A 146 -5.67 9.28 -1.76
CA MET A 146 -5.40 10.07 -0.57
C MET A 146 -6.61 10.11 0.36
N ALA A 147 -7.81 10.36 -0.17
CA ALA A 147 -9.06 10.37 0.56
C ALA A 147 -9.31 9.06 1.32
N VAL A 148 -9.07 7.91 0.67
CA VAL A 148 -9.17 6.59 1.30
C VAL A 148 -8.17 6.42 2.46
N THR A 149 -6.95 6.92 2.28
CA THR A 149 -5.92 6.88 3.33
C THR A 149 -6.33 7.72 4.54
N MET A 150 -6.82 8.93 4.28
CA MET A 150 -7.34 9.82 5.32
C MET A 150 -8.59 9.24 5.99
N LEU A 151 -9.46 8.58 5.24
CA LEU A 151 -10.64 7.90 5.77
C LEU A 151 -10.25 6.77 6.72
N ALA A 152 -9.28 5.93 6.35
CA ALA A 152 -8.79 4.86 7.21
C ALA A 152 -8.20 5.40 8.53
N SER A 153 -7.46 6.51 8.46
CA SER A 153 -6.95 7.22 9.64
C SER A 153 -8.10 7.74 10.52
N TRP A 154 -9.05 8.44 9.90
CA TRP A 154 -10.24 8.98 10.56
C TRP A 154 -11.05 7.89 11.28
N LEU A 155 -11.30 6.76 10.60
CA LEU A 155 -12.00 5.59 11.16
C LEU A 155 -11.26 5.03 12.38
N THR A 156 -9.93 4.94 12.30
CA THR A 156 -9.08 4.47 13.40
C THR A 156 -9.18 5.38 14.63
N ASP A 157 -9.26 6.69 14.42
CA ASP A 157 -9.41 7.64 15.52
C ASP A 157 -10.82 7.65 16.12
N LYS A 158 -11.86 7.57 15.29
CA LYS A 158 -13.24 7.49 15.79
C LYS A 158 -13.50 6.16 16.51
N ALA A 159 -12.84 5.07 16.11
CA ALA A 159 -12.95 3.77 16.77
C ALA A 159 -12.46 3.76 18.23
N LYS A 160 -11.63 4.73 18.63
CA LYS A 160 -11.14 4.89 20.01
C LYS A 160 -12.16 5.56 20.94
N LYS A 161 -13.24 6.15 20.41
CA LYS A 161 -14.21 6.95 21.18
C LYS A 161 -15.32 6.07 21.79
N LYS A 162 -15.94 6.50 22.90
CA LYS A 162 -17.02 5.77 23.60
C LYS A 162 -18.22 5.43 22.69
N ASN A 163 -18.51 6.26 21.68
CA ASN A 163 -19.59 6.07 20.72
C ASN A 163 -19.07 5.66 19.33
N ALA A 164 -18.06 4.79 19.27
CA ALA A 164 -17.35 4.40 18.06
C ALA A 164 -18.28 4.03 16.90
N ALA A 165 -19.26 3.15 17.13
CA ALA A 165 -20.21 2.70 16.09
C ALA A 165 -20.96 3.88 15.44
N ARG A 166 -21.52 4.79 16.24
CA ARG A 166 -22.24 5.97 15.74
C ARG A 166 -21.32 6.94 15.00
N GLN A 167 -20.07 7.09 15.44
CA GLN A 167 -19.13 7.98 14.75
C GLN A 167 -18.72 7.38 13.42
N ILE A 168 -18.34 6.10 13.38
CA ILE A 168 -17.98 5.38 12.16
C ILE A 168 -19.13 5.40 11.14
N ALA A 169 -20.37 5.20 11.59
CA ALA A 169 -21.53 5.17 10.70
C ALA A 169 -21.74 6.47 9.90
N LYS A 170 -21.18 7.59 10.35
CA LYS A 170 -21.23 8.86 9.60
C LYS A 170 -20.52 8.78 8.26
N SER A 171 -19.51 7.91 8.12
CA SER A 171 -18.75 7.79 6.88
C SER A 171 -19.42 6.88 5.85
N PHE A 172 -20.52 6.18 6.18
CA PHE A 172 -21.11 5.19 5.28
C PHE A 172 -21.65 5.76 3.97
N PRO A 173 -22.28 6.94 3.94
CA PRO A 173 -22.63 7.59 2.67
C PRO A 173 -21.40 7.84 1.76
N LEU A 174 -20.25 8.16 2.34
CA LEU A 174 -18.99 8.26 1.60
C LEU A 174 -18.48 6.88 1.13
N ILE A 175 -18.64 5.83 1.93
CA ILE A 175 -18.32 4.46 1.50
C ILE A 175 -19.19 4.03 0.31
N ASP A 176 -20.48 4.39 0.33
CA ASP A 176 -21.40 4.14 -0.79
C ASP A 176 -20.88 4.80 -2.06
N GLN A 177 -20.53 6.09 -2.01
CA GLN A 177 -19.93 6.80 -3.13
C GLN A 177 -18.59 6.20 -3.60
N ILE A 178 -17.70 5.81 -2.66
CA ILE A 178 -16.43 5.15 -3.01
C ILE A 178 -16.70 3.85 -3.77
N CYS A 179 -17.67 3.05 -3.34
CA CYS A 179 -17.96 1.75 -3.94
C CYS A 179 -18.68 1.84 -5.28
N GLU A 180 -19.39 2.94 -5.54
CA GLU A 180 -19.95 3.27 -6.86
C GLU A 180 -18.84 3.53 -7.89
N ILE A 181 -17.75 4.21 -7.50
CA ILE A 181 -16.60 4.45 -8.37
C ILE A 181 -15.71 3.20 -8.48
N SER A 182 -15.20 2.71 -7.35
CA SER A 182 -14.24 1.62 -7.32
C SER A 182 -14.31 0.84 -6.01
N ARG A 183 -14.65 -0.44 -6.12
CA ARG A 183 -14.68 -1.38 -4.99
C ARG A 183 -13.28 -1.63 -4.41
N ASP A 184 -12.25 -1.51 -5.24
CA ASP A 184 -10.86 -1.71 -4.81
C ASP A 184 -10.43 -0.64 -3.80
N LEU A 185 -10.96 0.59 -3.92
CA LEU A 185 -10.70 1.66 -2.95
C LEU A 185 -11.25 1.33 -1.55
N LEU A 186 -12.40 0.65 -1.47
CA LEU A 186 -12.90 0.12 -0.19
C LEU A 186 -11.96 -0.95 0.37
N VAL A 187 -11.44 -1.84 -0.48
CA VAL A 187 -10.47 -2.87 -0.06
C VAL A 187 -9.19 -2.23 0.47
N VAL A 188 -8.64 -1.23 -0.22
CA VAL A 188 -7.48 -0.45 0.22
C VAL A 188 -7.76 0.19 1.58
N CYS A 189 -8.93 0.82 1.76
CA CYS A 189 -9.34 1.37 3.05
C CYS A 189 -9.33 0.28 4.15
N CYS A 190 -9.94 -0.88 3.88
CA CYS A 190 -10.02 -1.98 4.83
C CYS A 190 -8.64 -2.54 5.19
N MET A 191 -7.74 -2.63 4.21
CA MET A 191 -6.38 -3.12 4.42
C MET A 191 -5.60 -2.24 5.40
N MET A 192 -5.78 -0.91 5.32
CA MET A 192 -5.13 0.10 6.17
C MET A 192 -5.59 0.08 7.64
N LEU A 193 -6.74 -0.54 7.94
CA LEU A 193 -7.28 -0.64 9.30
C LEU A 193 -6.60 -1.77 10.10
N ASN A 194 -6.45 -1.55 11.41
CA ASN A 194 -6.06 -2.63 12.32
C ASN A 194 -7.25 -3.58 12.57
N LYS A 195 -6.98 -4.80 13.07
CA LYS A 195 -8.01 -5.86 13.23
C LYS A 195 -9.22 -5.40 14.06
N LYS A 196 -8.98 -4.66 15.14
CA LYS A 196 -10.04 -4.18 16.05
C LYS A 196 -10.94 -3.18 15.34
N THR A 197 -10.35 -2.14 14.75
CA THR A 197 -11.09 -1.12 14.00
C THR A 197 -11.83 -1.73 12.82
N LEU A 198 -11.17 -2.61 12.04
CA LEU A 198 -11.78 -3.28 10.89
C LEU A 198 -13.01 -4.11 11.29
N THR A 199 -12.91 -4.88 12.39
CA THR A 199 -14.03 -5.69 12.87
C THR A 199 -15.23 -4.82 13.27
N THR A 200 -14.98 -3.70 13.96
CA THR A 200 -16.04 -2.74 14.30
C THR A 200 -16.62 -2.09 13.05
N PHE A 201 -15.77 -1.63 12.14
CA PHE A 201 -16.18 -1.00 10.88
C PHE A 201 -17.05 -1.93 10.04
N LEU A 202 -16.59 -3.15 9.74
CA LEU A 202 -17.33 -4.12 8.93
C LEU A 202 -18.66 -4.52 9.57
N ARG A 203 -18.68 -4.72 10.89
CA ARG A 203 -19.92 -5.02 11.61
C ARG A 203 -20.97 -3.94 11.43
N GLU A 204 -20.58 -2.67 11.55
CA GLU A 204 -21.51 -1.56 11.39
C GLU A 204 -21.86 -1.33 9.91
N LEU A 205 -20.90 -1.53 8.99
CA LEU A 205 -21.14 -1.43 7.55
C LEU A 205 -22.15 -2.47 7.05
N PHE A 206 -22.09 -3.70 7.55
CA PHE A 206 -23.05 -4.75 7.18
C PHE A 206 -24.44 -4.53 7.77
N LYS A 207 -24.55 -3.78 8.86
CA LYS A 207 -25.86 -3.32 9.37
C LYS A 207 -26.44 -2.20 8.52
N TRP A 208 -25.59 -1.33 7.98
CA TRP A 208 -25.98 -0.25 7.08
C TRP A 208 -26.50 -0.80 5.75
N ASN A 209 -25.71 -1.65 5.10
CA ASN A 209 -26.11 -2.33 3.87
C ASN A 209 -25.53 -3.75 3.84
N LYS A 210 -26.42 -4.74 3.72
CA LYS A 210 -26.06 -6.18 3.71
C LYS A 210 -25.28 -6.57 2.46
N ASP A 211 -25.45 -5.85 1.36
CA ASP A 211 -24.79 -6.13 0.08
C ASP A 211 -23.26 -6.05 0.19
N TYR A 212 -22.75 -5.27 1.16
CA TYR A 212 -21.32 -5.21 1.45
C TYR A 212 -20.73 -6.52 1.94
N SER A 213 -21.52 -7.37 2.62
CA SER A 213 -21.04 -8.70 3.03
C SER A 213 -20.74 -9.54 1.81
N GLU A 214 -21.69 -9.61 0.87
CA GLU A 214 -21.53 -10.39 -0.36
C GLU A 214 -20.45 -9.84 -1.28
N LEU A 215 -20.29 -8.51 -1.31
CA LEU A 215 -19.27 -7.83 -2.08
C LEU A 215 -17.87 -8.19 -1.56
N LEU A 216 -17.65 -8.05 -0.24
CA LEU A 216 -16.34 -8.36 0.34
C LEU A 216 -16.04 -9.85 0.28
N ASP A 217 -17.02 -10.73 0.49
CA ASP A 217 -16.82 -12.18 0.34
C ASP A 217 -16.35 -12.55 -1.07
N ARG A 218 -16.92 -11.93 -2.11
CA ARG A 218 -16.49 -12.14 -3.51
C ARG A 218 -15.05 -11.69 -3.73
N ILE A 219 -14.68 -10.51 -3.23
CA ILE A 219 -13.32 -9.96 -3.37
C ILE A 219 -12.31 -10.82 -2.60
N PHE A 220 -12.62 -11.22 -1.36
CA PHE A 220 -11.75 -12.10 -0.57
C PHE A 220 -11.53 -13.46 -1.25
N LEU A 221 -12.56 -14.03 -1.87
CA LEU A 221 -12.44 -15.26 -2.65
C LEU A 221 -11.54 -15.09 -3.89
N GLN A 222 -11.60 -13.96 -4.58
CA GLN A 222 -10.71 -13.64 -5.70
C GLN A 222 -9.26 -13.49 -5.23
N LEU A 223 -9.01 -12.67 -4.21
CA LEU A 223 -7.68 -12.46 -3.63
C LEU A 223 -7.06 -13.79 -3.15
N LYS A 224 -7.85 -14.64 -2.48
CA LYS A 224 -7.38 -15.96 -2.04
C LYS A 224 -6.96 -16.84 -3.22
N LYS A 225 -7.69 -16.80 -4.34
CA LYS A 225 -7.35 -17.57 -5.55
C LYS A 225 -6.06 -17.07 -6.20
N GLU A 226 -5.87 -15.76 -6.29
CA GLU A 226 -4.64 -15.17 -6.86
C GLU A 226 -3.40 -15.45 -6.02
N ILE A 227 -3.56 -15.36 -4.69
CA ILE A 227 -2.49 -15.71 -3.74
C ILE A 227 -2.14 -17.20 -3.88
N THR A 228 -3.12 -18.08 -3.98
CA THR A 228 -2.89 -19.54 -4.05
C THR A 228 -2.29 -19.99 -5.38
N ARG A 229 -2.62 -19.30 -6.50
CA ARG A 229 -2.03 -19.57 -7.83
C ARG A 229 -0.57 -19.13 -7.97
N SER A 230 -0.07 -18.31 -7.05
CA SER A 230 1.28 -17.77 -7.07
C SER A 230 2.28 -18.59 -6.22
N TYR A 231 1.91 -19.82 -5.83
CA TYR A 231 2.73 -20.83 -5.14
C TYR A 231 2.75 -22.12 -5.96
#